data_AF-A0A259F4S0-F1
#
_entry.id   AF-A0A259F4S0-F1
#
_cell.length_a   1.000
_cell.length_b   1.000
_cell.length_c   1.000
_cell.angle_alpha   90.00
_cell.angle_beta   90.00
_cell.angle_gamma   90.00
#
_symmetry.space_group_name_H-M   'P 1'
#
loop_
_entity.id
_entity.type
_entity.pdbx_description
1 polymer ?
#
loop_
_entity_poly.entity_id
_entity_poly.type
_entity_poly.pdbx_seq_one_letter_code
_entity_poly.pdbx_strand_id
1 'polypeptide(L)'
;SVILFGFTNDWTPIGFSNLWQHGGFFPNGISGMLLSLQMVLFAYVGIEMIGLSAGEAENPRKTIPMAIDSLAWRILIFYMGAILVILAIFPWNEVGQQGSPFVVMFERIGLREAAGIINFVVITAALSSCNAGIFSGGRLLYALSVNAYAPSPFAKLSTYGVPHRAVMATVAVCMTGVVLNYFVPVVVLMGFHEDARIALVLGPCLLMVYLAMFYVVGLHHKTKLNRQFK
;
A
#
# COMPACT_ATOMS: atom_id res chain seq x y z
N SER A 1 -29.54 9.59 -1.53
CA SER A 1 -30.84 9.63 -2.21
C SER A 1 -31.40 8.25 -2.49
N VAL A 2 -30.60 7.33 -3.07
CA VAL A 2 -31.01 5.92 -3.29
C VAL A 2 -31.35 5.18 -1.98
N ILE A 3 -30.55 5.37 -0.92
CA ILE A 3 -30.73 4.67 0.37
C ILE A 3 -32.00 5.11 1.11
N LEU A 4 -32.28 6.42 1.14
CA LEU A 4 -33.38 7.00 1.93
C LEU A 4 -34.68 7.15 1.11
N PHE A 5 -34.58 7.39 -0.19
CA PHE A 5 -35.72 7.74 -1.04
C PHE A 5 -35.90 6.78 -2.24
N GLY A 6 -35.01 5.79 -2.43
CA GLY A 6 -35.11 4.85 -3.56
C GLY A 6 -34.94 5.50 -4.94
N PHE A 7 -34.42 6.74 -5.00
CA PHE A 7 -34.15 7.42 -6.26
C PHE A 7 -33.14 6.56 -7.03
N THR A 8 -33.50 6.09 -8.24
CA THR A 8 -32.79 5.10 -9.08
C THR A 8 -33.01 3.60 -8.81
N ASN A 9 -33.84 3.19 -7.83
CA ASN A 9 -34.15 1.77 -7.54
C ASN A 9 -35.67 1.54 -7.45
N ASP A 10 -36.41 1.86 -8.52
CA ASP A 10 -37.88 1.72 -8.61
C ASP A 10 -38.65 2.29 -7.39
N TRP A 11 -38.14 3.37 -6.78
CA TRP A 11 -38.71 3.99 -5.56
C TRP A 11 -38.76 3.06 -4.33
N THR A 12 -38.03 1.95 -4.36
CA THR A 12 -37.85 1.06 -3.21
C THR A 12 -36.59 1.46 -2.45
N PRO A 13 -36.72 1.99 -1.21
CA PRO A 13 -35.56 2.31 -0.40
C PRO A 13 -34.86 1.01 -0.01
N ILE A 14 -33.60 0.88 -0.39
CA ILE A 14 -32.74 -0.27 -0.07
C ILE A 14 -32.55 -0.37 1.46
N GLY A 15 -32.61 0.77 2.16
CA GLY A 15 -32.45 0.85 3.61
C GLY A 15 -31.04 0.47 4.07
N PHE A 16 -30.91 0.17 5.36
CA PHE A 16 -29.68 -0.31 5.99
C PHE A 16 -29.68 -1.83 6.22
N SER A 17 -30.68 -2.53 5.68
CA SER A 17 -30.93 -3.93 6.00
C SER A 17 -29.81 -4.86 5.55
N ASN A 18 -29.10 -4.50 4.47
CA ASN A 18 -27.93 -5.22 3.96
C ASN A 18 -26.76 -5.30 4.97
N LEU A 19 -26.69 -4.40 5.96
CA LEU A 19 -25.64 -4.41 6.98
C LEU A 19 -25.74 -5.59 7.95
N TRP A 20 -26.92 -6.20 8.09
CA TRP A 20 -27.16 -7.27 9.07
C TRP A 20 -27.93 -8.48 8.52
N GLN A 21 -28.56 -8.39 7.35
CA GLN A 21 -29.35 -9.49 6.78
C GLN A 21 -28.51 -10.68 6.28
N HIS A 22 -27.26 -10.47 5.87
CA HIS A 22 -26.39 -11.53 5.32
C HIS A 22 -25.46 -12.14 6.38
N GLY A 23 -26.04 -12.69 7.45
CA GLY A 23 -25.28 -13.37 8.52
C GLY A 23 -24.98 -12.51 9.75
N GLY A 24 -25.70 -11.39 9.95
CA GLY A 24 -25.52 -10.49 11.10
C GLY A 24 -24.28 -9.60 10.98
N PHE A 25 -23.89 -8.95 12.07
CA PHE A 25 -22.71 -8.07 12.12
C PHE A 25 -21.38 -8.85 12.12
N PHE A 26 -21.41 -10.13 12.52
CA PHE A 26 -20.25 -11.02 12.57
C PHE A 26 -20.47 -12.31 11.75
N PRO A 27 -20.61 -12.22 10.42
CA PRO A 27 -20.90 -13.39 9.57
C PRO A 27 -19.79 -14.45 9.59
N ASN A 28 -18.54 -14.04 9.78
CA ASN A 28 -17.37 -14.93 9.89
C ASN A 28 -16.87 -15.07 11.35
N GLY A 29 -17.69 -14.68 12.34
CA GLY A 29 -17.33 -14.71 13.75
C GLY A 29 -16.12 -13.84 14.14
N ILE A 30 -15.57 -14.09 15.32
CA ILE A 30 -14.40 -13.38 15.87
C ILE A 30 -13.14 -13.64 15.02
N SER A 31 -12.99 -14.85 14.48
CA SER A 31 -11.85 -15.19 13.62
C SER A 31 -11.83 -14.34 12.35
N GLY A 32 -12.98 -14.13 11.70
CA GLY A 32 -13.09 -13.22 10.56
C GLY A 32 -12.74 -11.78 10.90
N MET A 33 -13.15 -11.29 12.07
CA MET A 33 -12.78 -9.96 12.56
C MET A 33 -11.25 -9.83 12.70
N LEU A 34 -10.59 -10.82 13.30
CA LEU A 34 -9.12 -10.81 13.46
C LEU A 34 -8.39 -10.83 12.11
N LEU A 35 -8.87 -11.64 11.15
CA LEU A 35 -8.32 -11.69 9.79
C LEU A 35 -8.56 -10.38 9.01
N SER A 36 -9.67 -9.68 9.27
CA SER A 36 -9.88 -8.35 8.68
C SER A 36 -9.00 -7.28 9.34
N LEU A 37 -8.72 -7.40 10.64
CA LEU A 37 -7.94 -6.41 11.38
C LEU A 37 -6.53 -6.28 10.81
N GLN A 38 -5.87 -7.39 10.44
CA GLN A 38 -4.56 -7.33 9.78
C GLN A 38 -4.61 -6.60 8.43
N MET A 39 -5.67 -6.79 7.63
CA MET A 39 -5.84 -6.11 6.34
C MET A 39 -6.04 -4.61 6.54
N VAL A 40 -6.81 -4.24 7.56
CA VAL A 40 -7.01 -2.85 7.96
C VAL A 40 -5.69 -2.22 8.43
N LEU A 41 -4.91 -2.90 9.28
CA LEU A 41 -3.60 -2.41 9.72
C LEU A 41 -2.63 -2.22 8.54
N PHE A 42 -2.64 -3.14 7.57
CA PHE A 42 -1.83 -3.02 6.37
C PHE A 42 -2.21 -1.80 5.52
N ALA A 43 -3.50 -1.47 5.44
CA ALA A 43 -3.97 -0.28 4.72
C ALA A 43 -3.53 1.05 5.36
N TYR A 44 -3.08 1.03 6.62
CA TYR A 44 -2.55 2.20 7.33
C TYR A 44 -1.02 2.29 7.32
N VAL A 45 -0.34 1.39 6.61
CA VAL A 45 1.09 1.57 6.28
C VAL A 45 1.21 2.79 5.37
N GLY A 46 2.01 3.77 5.76
CA GLY A 46 2.13 5.07 5.12
C GLY A 46 1.94 6.25 6.08
N ILE A 47 1.40 6.03 7.28
CA ILE A 47 1.31 7.08 8.32
C ILE A 47 2.70 7.55 8.81
N GLU A 48 3.74 6.73 8.62
CA GLU A 48 5.13 7.07 8.94
C GLU A 48 5.64 8.29 8.16
N MET A 49 5.00 8.63 7.05
CA MET A 49 5.27 9.84 6.27
C MET A 49 5.14 11.11 7.12
N ILE A 50 4.21 11.12 8.07
CA ILE A 50 4.03 12.25 9.01
C ILE A 50 5.29 12.43 9.86
N GLY A 51 5.92 11.34 10.29
CA GLY A 51 7.15 11.38 11.06
C GLY A 51 8.34 11.90 10.25
N LEU A 52 8.46 11.49 8.99
CA LEU A 52 9.52 11.98 8.10
C LEU A 52 9.35 13.45 7.75
N SER A 53 8.12 13.89 7.49
CA SER A 53 7.82 15.30 7.22
C SER A 53 7.84 16.17 8.49
N ALA A 54 7.84 15.59 9.70
CA ALA A 54 7.96 16.37 10.93
C ALA A 54 9.27 17.14 11.04
N GLY A 55 10.35 16.61 10.47
CA GLY A 55 11.64 17.31 10.40
C GLY A 55 11.65 18.49 9.43
N GLU A 56 10.69 18.54 8.50
CA GLU A 56 10.57 19.58 7.47
C GLU A 56 9.35 20.50 7.70
N ALA A 57 8.51 20.19 8.70
CA ALA A 57 7.28 20.92 8.97
C ALA A 57 7.56 22.25 9.69
N GLU A 58 6.90 23.31 9.23
CA GLU A 58 6.89 24.59 9.95
C GLU A 58 6.12 24.42 11.28
N ASN A 59 6.78 24.70 12.41
CA ASN A 59 6.26 24.52 13.77
C ASN A 59 5.69 23.10 14.05
N PRO A 60 6.55 22.07 14.13
CA PRO A 60 6.12 20.66 14.27
C PRO A 60 5.22 20.39 15.49
N ARG A 61 5.43 21.13 16.60
CA ARG A 61 4.62 21.01 17.82
C ARG A 61 3.13 21.27 17.63
N LYS A 62 2.75 22.07 16.62
CA LYS A 62 1.35 22.37 16.30
C LYS A 62 0.90 21.65 15.04
N THR A 63 1.75 21.62 14.01
CA THR A 63 1.40 21.08 12.69
C THR A 63 1.22 19.56 12.72
N ILE A 64 2.02 18.82 13.49
CA ILE A 64 1.94 17.35 13.54
C ILE A 64 0.66 16.87 14.24
N PRO A 65 0.30 17.34 15.46
CA PRO A 65 -0.98 16.97 16.07
C PRO A 65 -2.18 17.32 15.18
N MET A 66 -2.17 18.51 14.57
CA MET A 66 -3.26 18.95 13.69
C MET A 66 -3.39 18.08 12.43
N ALA A 67 -2.26 17.62 11.85
CA ALA A 67 -2.27 16.72 10.71
C ALA A 67 -2.84 15.34 11.09
N ILE A 68 -2.48 14.81 12.26
CA ILE A 68 -2.99 13.54 12.79
C ILE A 68 -4.51 13.62 13.00
N ASP A 69 -5.01 14.68 13.65
CA ASP A 69 -6.44 14.86 13.88
C ASP A 69 -7.21 15.02 12.57
N SER A 70 -6.68 15.79 11.62
CA SER A 70 -7.30 15.94 10.30
C SER A 70 -7.34 14.61 9.55
N LEU A 71 -6.29 13.80 9.64
CA LEU A 71 -6.25 12.47 9.04
C LEU A 71 -7.31 11.55 9.63
N ALA A 72 -7.45 11.50 10.96
CA ALA A 72 -8.44 10.69 11.64
C ALA A 72 -9.87 11.04 11.21
N TRP A 73 -10.21 12.32 11.16
CA TRP A 73 -11.52 12.76 10.67
C TRP A 73 -11.76 12.45 9.20
N ARG A 74 -10.74 12.60 8.35
CA ARG A 74 -10.84 12.23 6.92
C ARG A 74 -11.09 10.73 6.75
N ILE A 75 -10.43 9.87 7.52
CA ILE A 75 -10.66 8.43 7.50
C ILE A 75 -12.10 8.12 7.97
N LEU A 76 -12.54 8.71 9.07
CA LEU A 76 -13.90 8.48 9.58
C LEU A 76 -14.96 8.86 8.53
N ILE A 77 -14.84 10.05 7.93
CA ILE A 77 -15.87 10.58 7.03
C ILE A 77 -15.77 9.93 5.64
N PHE A 78 -14.59 9.93 5.02
CA PHE A 78 -14.44 9.47 3.64
C PHE A 78 -14.30 7.97 3.52
N TYR A 79 -13.62 7.30 4.46
CA TYR A 79 -13.40 5.85 4.38
C TYR A 79 -14.55 5.06 5.02
N MET A 80 -14.82 5.28 6.32
CA MET A 80 -15.92 4.55 6.97
C MET A 80 -17.28 4.95 6.41
N GLY A 81 -17.48 6.25 6.11
CA GLY A 81 -18.72 6.72 5.47
C GLY A 81 -18.94 6.10 4.10
N ALA A 82 -17.91 6.00 3.26
CA ALA A 82 -18.03 5.36 1.95
C ALA A 82 -18.33 3.86 2.05
N ILE A 83 -17.62 3.13 2.92
CA ILE A 83 -17.87 1.70 3.14
C ILE A 83 -19.30 1.47 3.62
N LEU A 84 -19.79 2.29 4.56
CA LEU A 84 -21.16 2.21 5.06
C LEU A 84 -22.18 2.41 3.93
N VAL A 85 -21.97 3.42 3.06
CA VAL A 85 -22.84 3.66 1.90
C VAL A 85 -22.80 2.49 0.92
N ILE A 86 -21.62 1.94 0.63
CA ILE A 86 -21.46 0.80 -0.27
C ILE A 86 -22.17 -0.43 0.30
N LEU A 87 -21.96 -0.76 1.58
CA LEU A 87 -22.56 -1.92 2.24
C LEU A 87 -24.05 -1.77 2.53
N ALA A 88 -24.57 -0.54 2.60
CA ALA A 88 -26.01 -0.31 2.65
C ALA A 88 -26.67 -0.64 1.30
N ILE A 89 -25.99 -0.34 0.19
CA ILE A 89 -26.54 -0.53 -1.17
C ILE A 89 -26.31 -1.96 -1.66
N PHE A 90 -25.13 -2.53 -1.41
CA PHE A 90 -24.73 -3.85 -1.91
C PHE A 90 -24.40 -4.81 -0.77
N PRO A 91 -24.80 -6.09 -0.88
CA PRO A 91 -24.51 -7.07 0.15
C PRO A 91 -23.00 -7.37 0.17
N TRP A 92 -22.44 -7.52 1.36
CA TRP A 92 -20.98 -7.61 1.58
C TRP A 92 -20.31 -8.77 0.84
N ASN A 93 -21.05 -9.82 0.49
CA ASN A 93 -20.59 -11.00 -0.22
C ASN A 93 -20.33 -10.77 -1.72
N GLU A 94 -20.93 -9.74 -2.32
CA GLU A 94 -20.74 -9.40 -3.74
C GLU A 94 -19.68 -8.31 -3.95
N VAL A 95 -19.31 -7.61 -2.88
CA VAL A 95 -18.34 -6.52 -2.91
C VAL A 95 -16.92 -7.07 -3.05
N GLY A 96 -16.18 -6.60 -4.06
CA GLY A 96 -14.76 -6.93 -4.26
C GLY A 96 -14.47 -8.13 -5.18
N GLN A 97 -15.49 -8.76 -5.77
CA GLN A 97 -15.29 -9.87 -6.71
C GLN A 97 -14.90 -9.42 -8.13
N GLN A 98 -15.23 -8.18 -8.52
CA GLN A 98 -15.01 -7.66 -9.88
C GLN A 98 -14.45 -6.24 -9.84
N GLY A 99 -13.14 -6.08 -9.71
CA GLY A 99 -12.50 -4.75 -9.76
C GLY A 99 -12.80 -3.84 -8.57
N SER A 100 -12.68 -2.53 -8.76
CA SER A 100 -12.83 -1.55 -7.68
C SER A 100 -14.28 -1.44 -7.21
N PRO A 101 -14.59 -1.64 -5.91
CA PRO A 101 -15.93 -1.52 -5.36
C PRO A 101 -16.61 -0.18 -5.67
N PHE A 102 -15.83 0.90 -5.72
CA PHE A 102 -16.34 2.22 -6.06
C PHE A 102 -16.79 2.32 -7.51
N VAL A 103 -16.04 1.73 -8.45
CA VAL A 103 -16.38 1.74 -9.88
C VAL A 103 -17.63 0.89 -10.11
N VAL A 104 -17.66 -0.32 -9.55
CA VAL A 104 -18.80 -1.24 -9.65
C VAL A 104 -20.07 -0.61 -9.10
N MET A 105 -19.98 0.11 -7.97
CA MET A 105 -21.11 0.81 -7.39
C MET A 105 -21.74 1.80 -8.39
N PHE A 106 -20.95 2.64 -9.04
CA PHE A 106 -21.47 3.63 -10.01
C PHE A 106 -21.99 2.98 -11.30
N GLU A 107 -21.36 1.90 -11.77
CA GLU A 107 -21.85 1.14 -12.92
C GLU A 107 -23.22 0.51 -12.64
N ARG A 108 -23.39 -0.09 -11.47
CA ARG A 108 -24.64 -0.77 -11.07
C ARG A 108 -25.80 0.20 -10.83
N ILE A 109 -25.52 1.44 -10.40
CA ILE A 109 -26.51 2.50 -10.22
C ILE A 109 -26.88 3.17 -11.57
N GLY A 110 -26.24 2.77 -12.68
CA GLY A 110 -26.51 3.29 -14.02
C GLY A 110 -25.75 4.57 -14.38
N LEU A 111 -24.79 5.00 -13.55
CA LEU A 111 -23.97 6.19 -13.74
C LEU A 111 -22.60 5.83 -14.33
N ARG A 112 -22.58 5.26 -15.53
CA ARG A 112 -21.34 4.76 -16.16
C ARG A 112 -20.29 5.85 -16.39
N GLU A 113 -20.71 7.07 -16.71
CA GLU A 113 -19.80 8.22 -16.84
C GLU A 113 -19.11 8.58 -15.51
N ALA A 114 -19.82 8.46 -14.38
CA ALA A 114 -19.25 8.69 -13.05
C ALA A 114 -18.24 7.59 -12.69
N ALA A 115 -18.48 6.35 -13.11
CA ALA A 115 -17.57 5.23 -12.88
C ALA A 115 -16.19 5.46 -13.52
N GLY A 116 -16.15 6.00 -14.75
CA GLY A 116 -14.92 6.36 -15.45
C GLY A 116 -14.11 7.45 -14.73
N ILE A 117 -14.79 8.50 -14.26
CA ILE A 117 -14.16 9.59 -13.50
C ILE A 117 -13.57 9.06 -12.19
N ILE A 118 -14.31 8.22 -11.47
CA ILE A 118 -13.84 7.64 -10.21
C ILE A 118 -12.64 6.73 -10.43
N ASN A 119 -12.65 5.91 -11.48
CA ASN A 119 -11.49 5.08 -11.81
C ASN A 119 -10.24 5.94 -12.10
N PHE A 120 -10.40 7.03 -12.86
CA PHE A 120 -9.32 7.98 -13.12
C PHE A 120 -8.76 8.61 -11.84
N VAL A 121 -9.64 9.04 -10.92
CA VAL A 121 -9.25 9.60 -9.62
C VAL A 121 -8.49 8.56 -8.79
N VAL A 122 -8.97 7.31 -8.74
CA VAL A 122 -8.32 6.22 -7.99
C VAL A 122 -6.93 5.91 -8.53
N ILE A 123 -6.77 5.82 -9.85
CA ILE A 123 -5.46 5.57 -10.48
C ILE A 123 -4.50 6.74 -10.21
N THR A 124 -4.99 7.98 -10.33
CA THR A 124 -4.17 9.17 -10.07
C THR A 124 -3.75 9.25 -8.61
N ALA A 125 -4.65 8.92 -7.68
CA ALA A 125 -4.34 8.84 -6.25
C ALA A 125 -3.32 7.73 -5.94
N ALA A 126 -3.45 6.57 -6.56
CA ALA A 126 -2.50 5.47 -6.44
C ALA A 126 -1.10 5.87 -6.94
N LEU A 127 -1.01 6.49 -8.12
CA LEU A 127 0.26 6.99 -8.67
C LEU A 127 0.90 8.06 -7.76
N SER A 128 0.09 8.98 -7.22
CA SER A 128 0.57 9.98 -6.27
C SER A 128 1.12 9.34 -4.97
N SER A 129 0.43 8.33 -4.45
CA SER A 129 0.86 7.58 -3.27
C SER A 129 2.16 6.81 -3.54
N CYS A 130 2.27 6.14 -4.69
CA CYS A 130 3.51 5.47 -5.11
C CYS A 130 4.69 6.43 -5.21
N ASN A 131 4.50 7.61 -5.79
CA ASN A 131 5.56 8.63 -5.87
C ASN A 131 6.03 9.08 -4.48
N ALA A 132 5.09 9.35 -3.56
CA ALA A 132 5.42 9.71 -2.18
C ALA A 132 6.16 8.57 -1.46
N GLY A 133 5.73 7.32 -1.64
CA GLY A 133 6.37 6.14 -1.05
C GLY A 133 7.80 5.92 -1.55
N ILE A 134 8.04 6.03 -2.85
CA ILE A 134 9.39 5.90 -3.44
C ILE A 134 10.32 6.99 -2.91
N PHE A 135 9.83 8.24 -2.88
CA PHE A 135 10.61 9.38 -2.40
C PHE A 135 10.98 9.24 -0.91
N SER A 136 10.02 8.85 -0.09
CA SER A 136 10.20 8.61 1.34
C SER A 136 11.12 7.44 1.65
N GLY A 137 10.92 6.30 0.97
CA GLY A 137 11.79 5.14 1.10
C GLY A 137 13.24 5.48 0.74
N GLY A 138 13.45 6.28 -0.31
CA GLY A 138 14.77 6.78 -0.68
C GLY A 138 15.41 7.65 0.41
N ARG A 139 14.64 8.54 1.04
CA ARG A 139 15.10 9.38 2.16
C ARG A 139 15.40 8.59 3.42
N LEU A 140 14.59 7.59 3.74
CA LEU A 140 14.82 6.70 4.87
C LEU A 140 16.10 5.88 4.66
N LEU A 141 16.28 5.30 3.46
CA LEU A 141 17.50 4.56 3.11
C LEU A 141 18.74 5.46 3.13
N TYR A 142 18.62 6.70 2.65
CA TYR A 142 19.66 7.73 2.78
C TYR A 142 20.00 8.00 4.25
N ALA A 143 19.01 8.27 5.10
CA ALA A 143 19.21 8.54 6.52
C ALA A 143 19.89 7.36 7.23
N LEU A 144 19.49 6.13 6.93
CA LEU A 144 20.15 4.92 7.45
C LEU A 144 21.62 4.82 7.01
N SER A 145 21.91 5.18 5.76
CA SER A 145 23.29 5.12 5.23
C SER A 145 24.21 6.20 5.81
N VAL A 146 23.69 7.40 6.09
CA VAL A 146 24.43 8.46 6.78
C VAL A 146 24.78 8.04 8.22
N ASN A 147 23.87 7.33 8.89
CA ASN A 147 24.07 6.79 10.23
C ASN A 147 24.83 5.44 10.25
N ALA A 148 25.44 5.03 9.14
CA ALA A 148 26.20 3.78 8.98
C ALA A 148 25.42 2.47 9.20
N TYR A 149 24.09 2.50 9.17
CA TYR A 149 23.22 1.30 9.21
C TYR A 149 22.93 0.71 7.82
N ALA A 150 23.23 1.45 6.75
CA ALA A 150 23.06 1.00 5.36
C ALA A 150 24.32 1.31 4.53
N PRO A 151 24.51 0.68 3.35
CA PRO A 151 25.71 0.86 2.53
C PRO A 151 26.02 2.33 2.21
N SER A 152 27.27 2.74 2.43
CA SER A 152 27.78 4.09 2.16
C SER A 152 27.47 4.67 0.76
N PRO A 153 27.36 3.88 -0.33
CA PRO A 153 26.96 4.42 -1.62
C PRO A 153 25.60 5.13 -1.64
N PHE A 154 24.68 4.81 -0.73
CA PHE A 154 23.37 5.44 -0.61
C PHE A 154 23.41 6.79 0.11
N ALA A 155 24.50 7.11 0.81
CA ALA A 155 24.69 8.38 1.51
C ALA A 155 25.14 9.53 0.57
N LYS A 156 25.29 9.26 -0.73
CA LYS A 156 25.69 10.27 -1.72
C LYS A 156 24.47 10.99 -2.29
N LEU A 157 24.46 12.31 -2.18
CA LEU A 157 23.48 13.18 -2.83
C LEU A 157 23.90 13.51 -4.27
N SER A 158 22.91 13.73 -5.15
CA SER A 158 23.13 14.27 -6.49
C SER A 158 23.37 15.79 -6.44
N THR A 159 23.78 16.38 -7.56
CA THR A 159 23.92 17.84 -7.75
C THR A 159 22.63 18.62 -7.42
N TYR A 160 21.48 17.96 -7.52
CA TYR A 160 20.16 18.53 -7.24
C TYR A 160 19.70 18.27 -5.79
N GLY A 161 20.55 17.74 -4.91
CA GLY A 161 20.23 17.50 -3.51
C GLY A 161 19.35 16.26 -3.24
N VAL A 162 19.22 15.36 -4.21
CA VAL A 162 18.38 14.15 -4.10
C VAL A 162 19.26 12.89 -4.01
N PRO A 163 18.99 11.95 -3.09
CA PRO A 163 19.76 10.70 -2.97
C PRO A 163 19.38 9.71 -4.10
N HIS A 164 19.80 10.00 -5.33
CA HIS A 164 19.38 9.28 -6.53
C HIS A 164 19.64 7.77 -6.47
N ARG A 165 20.76 7.34 -5.87
CA ARG A 165 21.10 5.91 -5.70
C ARG A 165 20.13 5.19 -4.76
N ALA A 166 19.73 5.85 -3.67
CA ALA A 166 18.78 5.29 -2.73
C ALA A 166 17.39 5.18 -3.36
N VAL A 167 16.96 6.23 -4.10
CA VAL A 167 15.69 6.23 -4.84
C VAL A 167 15.65 5.12 -5.90
N MET A 168 16.71 4.97 -6.71
CA MET A 168 16.83 3.90 -7.70
C MET A 168 16.76 2.51 -7.06
N ALA A 169 17.38 2.33 -5.89
CA ALA A 169 17.28 1.07 -5.14
C ALA A 169 15.86 0.81 -4.65
N THR A 170 15.16 1.81 -4.12
CA THR A 170 13.74 1.70 -3.72
C THR A 170 12.85 1.33 -4.91
N VAL A 171 13.04 1.98 -6.06
CA VAL A 171 12.31 1.64 -7.30
C VAL A 171 12.62 0.21 -7.75
N ALA A 172 13.89 -0.21 -7.72
CA ALA A 172 14.27 -1.57 -8.08
C ALA A 172 13.59 -2.61 -7.18
N VAL A 173 13.56 -2.37 -5.86
CA VAL A 173 12.86 -3.24 -4.91
C VAL A 173 11.35 -3.27 -5.17
N CYS A 174 10.72 -2.12 -5.39
CA CYS A 174 9.29 -2.06 -5.75
C CYS A 174 9.00 -2.82 -7.06
N MET A 175 9.85 -2.65 -8.09
CA MET A 175 9.73 -3.38 -9.36
C MET A 175 9.90 -4.88 -9.17
N THR A 176 10.84 -5.33 -8.34
CA THR A 176 10.95 -6.75 -7.99
C THR A 176 9.69 -7.25 -7.28
N GLY A 177 9.08 -6.42 -6.42
CA GLY A 177 7.81 -6.74 -5.78
C GLY A 177 6.65 -6.87 -6.77
N VAL A 178 6.56 -6.00 -7.78
CA VAL A 178 5.56 -6.09 -8.87
C VAL A 178 5.80 -7.35 -9.69
N VAL A 179 7.05 -7.61 -10.11
CA VAL A 179 7.41 -8.81 -10.86
C VAL A 179 7.06 -10.06 -10.04
N LEU A 180 7.43 -10.10 -8.77
CA LEU A 180 7.02 -11.14 -7.84
C LEU A 180 5.50 -11.23 -7.73
N ASN A 181 4.75 -10.12 -7.69
CA ASN A 181 3.28 -10.16 -7.66
C ASN A 181 2.67 -10.81 -8.92
N TYR A 182 3.33 -10.77 -10.08
CA TYR A 182 2.91 -11.55 -11.24
C TYR A 182 3.25 -13.04 -11.11
N PHE A 183 4.38 -13.37 -10.49
CA PHE A 183 4.79 -14.75 -10.26
C PHE A 183 4.13 -15.40 -9.03
N VAL A 184 3.69 -14.64 -8.03
CA VAL A 184 3.11 -15.15 -6.78
C VAL A 184 1.77 -15.85 -7.00
N PRO A 185 0.83 -15.37 -7.83
CA PRO A 185 -0.34 -16.15 -8.23
C PRO A 185 0.07 -17.48 -8.85
N VAL A 186 1.11 -17.51 -9.68
CA VAL A 186 1.67 -18.74 -10.27
C VAL A 186 2.30 -19.64 -9.19
N VAL A 187 3.05 -19.08 -8.23
CA VAL A 187 3.72 -19.81 -7.13
C VAL A 187 2.73 -20.28 -6.06
N VAL A 188 1.65 -19.55 -5.81
CA VAL A 188 0.57 -19.91 -4.88
C VAL A 188 -0.34 -20.95 -5.52
N LEU A 189 -0.70 -20.82 -6.80
CA LEU A 189 -1.36 -21.88 -7.58
C LEU A 189 -0.51 -23.15 -7.63
N MET A 190 0.82 -23.00 -7.79
CA MET A 190 1.78 -24.10 -7.68
C MET A 190 1.90 -24.66 -6.25
N GLY A 191 1.73 -23.85 -5.21
CA GLY A 191 1.75 -24.28 -3.81
C GLY A 191 0.55 -25.15 -3.41
N PHE A 192 -0.56 -25.07 -4.14
CA PHE A 192 -1.75 -25.90 -3.92
C PHE A 192 -1.79 -27.18 -4.77
N HIS A 193 -0.90 -27.34 -5.77
CA HIS A 193 -0.78 -28.55 -6.59
C HIS A 193 0.48 -29.35 -6.22
N GLU A 194 0.34 -30.65 -5.95
CA GLU A 194 1.41 -31.49 -5.39
C GLU A 194 2.68 -31.58 -6.26
N ASP A 195 2.57 -31.32 -7.57
CA ASP A 195 3.66 -31.46 -8.55
C ASP A 195 4.66 -30.29 -8.56
N ALA A 196 4.36 -29.15 -7.92
CA ALA A 196 5.20 -27.94 -7.99
C ALA A 196 5.98 -27.61 -6.71
N ARG A 197 6.05 -28.56 -5.76
CA ARG A 197 6.86 -28.46 -4.52
C ARG A 197 8.36 -28.20 -4.77
N ILE A 198 8.85 -28.51 -5.98
CA ILE A 198 10.22 -28.25 -6.42
C ILE A 198 10.53 -26.73 -6.44
N ALA A 199 9.53 -25.88 -6.68
CA ALA A 199 9.70 -24.42 -6.70
C ALA A 199 9.94 -23.81 -5.29
N LEU A 200 9.44 -24.46 -4.23
CA LEU A 200 9.66 -24.06 -2.84
C LEU A 200 11.12 -24.29 -2.39
N VAL A 201 11.86 -25.17 -3.08
CA VAL A 201 13.28 -25.42 -2.86
C VAL A 201 14.14 -24.51 -3.76
N LEU A 202 13.73 -24.32 -5.01
CA LEU A 202 14.44 -23.45 -5.96
C LEU A 202 14.40 -21.97 -5.54
N GLY A 203 13.30 -21.47 -4.97
CA GLY A 203 13.18 -20.08 -4.53
C GLY A 203 14.23 -19.69 -3.47
N PRO A 204 14.33 -20.41 -2.35
CA PRO A 204 15.38 -20.20 -1.35
C PRO A 204 16.79 -20.43 -1.90
N CYS A 205 16.98 -21.40 -2.80
CA CYS A 205 18.27 -21.61 -3.46
C CYS A 205 18.66 -20.43 -4.35
N LEU A 206 17.72 -19.86 -5.11
CA LEU A 206 17.96 -18.70 -5.97
C LEU A 206 18.14 -17.42 -5.15
N LEU A 207 17.44 -17.28 -4.02
CA LEU A 207 17.65 -16.22 -3.03
C LEU A 207 19.02 -16.34 -2.36
N MET A 208 19.46 -17.56 -2.02
CA MET A 208 20.81 -17.82 -1.52
C MET A 208 21.87 -17.55 -2.60
N VAL A 209 21.63 -17.89 -3.87
CA VAL A 209 22.52 -17.54 -4.98
C VAL A 209 22.55 -16.02 -5.19
N TYR A 210 21.43 -15.31 -5.01
CA TYR A 210 21.38 -13.85 -5.12
C TYR A 210 22.10 -13.16 -3.96
N LEU A 211 21.93 -13.66 -2.72
CA LEU A 211 22.68 -13.22 -1.55
C LEU A 211 24.16 -13.56 -1.68
N ALA A 212 24.49 -14.74 -2.22
CA ALA A 212 25.85 -15.14 -2.52
C ALA A 212 26.46 -14.28 -3.63
N MET A 213 25.71 -13.94 -4.70
CA MET A 213 26.15 -12.95 -5.69
C MET A 213 26.35 -11.58 -5.04
N PHE A 214 25.45 -11.13 -4.15
CA PHE A 214 25.59 -9.87 -3.43
C PHE A 214 26.84 -9.86 -2.54
N TYR A 215 27.21 -11.01 -1.97
CA TYR A 215 28.37 -11.17 -1.10
C TYR A 215 29.69 -11.36 -1.90
N VAL A 216 29.64 -12.16 -2.98
CA VAL A 216 30.78 -12.50 -3.86
C VAL A 216 31.14 -11.35 -4.80
N VAL A 217 30.16 -10.56 -5.26
CA VAL A 217 30.39 -9.32 -6.04
C VAL A 217 30.97 -8.19 -5.17
N GLY A 218 31.11 -8.42 -3.85
CA GLY A 218 32.22 -7.85 -3.09
C GLY A 218 32.25 -6.33 -2.99
N LEU A 219 31.28 -5.74 -2.30
CA LEU A 219 31.43 -4.38 -1.72
C LEU A 219 32.11 -4.39 -0.34
N HIS A 220 32.92 -5.41 -0.04
CA HIS A 220 33.64 -5.53 1.23
C HIS A 220 35.16 -5.32 1.12
N HIS A 221 35.69 -4.72 0.04
CA HIS A 221 37.12 -4.42 -0.02
C HIS A 221 37.46 -2.93 -0.14
N LYS A 222 37.95 -2.44 1.03
CA LYS A 222 38.86 -1.31 1.29
C LYS A 222 38.28 0.11 1.34
N THR A 223 37.98 0.53 2.57
CA THR A 223 38.40 1.86 3.05
C THR A 223 39.52 1.65 4.07
N LYS A 224 40.73 1.34 3.58
CA LYS A 224 41.94 1.39 4.41
C LYS A 224 42.31 2.86 4.62
N LEU A 225 42.48 3.19 5.89
CA LEU A 225 43.21 4.32 6.46
C LEU A 225 44.44 4.75 5.62
N ASN A 226 44.50 6.03 5.24
CA ASN A 226 45.70 6.85 5.01
C ASN A 226 45.19 8.30 4.92
N ARG A 227 45.38 9.18 5.90
CA ARG A 227 46.60 9.94 6.23
C ARG A 227 47.31 10.47 4.97
N GLN A 228 47.54 11.79 4.98
CA GLN A 228 48.24 12.63 3.99
C GLN A 228 47.33 13.18 2.87
N PHE A 229 46.73 14.34 3.09
CA PHE A 229 47.14 15.59 2.44
C PHE A 229 46.67 16.77 3.32
N LYS A 230 47.58 17.75 3.43
CA LYS A 230 47.47 19.02 4.17
C LYS A 230 46.18 19.77 3.87
#